data_AF-A0A359M015-F1
#
_entry.id   AF-A0A359M015-F1
#
_cell.length_a   1.000
_cell.length_b   1.000
_cell.length_c   1.000
_cell.angle_alpha   90.00
_cell.angle_beta   90.00
_cell.angle_gamma   90.00
#
_symmetry.space_group_name_H-M   'P 1'
#
loop_
_entity.id
_entity.type
_entity.pdbx_description
1 polymer ?
#
loop_
_entity_poly.entity_id
_entity_poly.type
_entity_poly.pdbx_seq_one_letter_code
_entity_poly.pdbx_strand_id
1 'polypeptide(L)'
;MVFAALLAAASCKRRDRVVVEATQEEGTVLASVVHVADPRTATQLARGFYDVEGNAWRWTAGKFAVTLRPPAGAAQKGATLVFKFAFPEAVFTKTGPVTLAANVGGTALAPETFAKPGEQNYTRDVPATVLGKDAVVLEFSLDKALPPSAADQRELGVIATSIGFEAK
;
A
#
# COMPACT_ATOMS: atom_id res chain seq x y z
N MET A 1 5.48 35.48 77.81
CA MET A 1 4.52 34.53 77.22
C MET A 1 4.20 34.99 75.81
N VAL A 2 4.79 34.33 74.81
CA VAL A 2 4.65 34.67 73.39
C VAL A 2 3.45 33.89 72.84
N PHE A 3 2.46 34.61 72.31
CA PHE A 3 1.32 34.04 71.58
C PHE A 3 1.71 33.86 70.10
N ALA A 4 1.67 32.61 69.64
CA ALA A 4 1.75 32.26 68.23
C ALA A 4 0.34 32.27 67.62
N ALA A 5 0.15 32.92 66.47
CA ALA A 5 -1.08 32.87 65.71
C ALA A 5 -0.81 32.64 64.21
N LEU A 6 -1.50 31.62 63.71
CA LEU A 6 -1.39 30.88 62.45
C LEU A 6 -1.51 31.71 61.16
N LEU A 7 -0.68 31.36 60.16
CA LEU A 7 -0.79 31.77 58.76
C LEU A 7 -1.89 30.96 58.06
N ALA A 8 -2.89 31.65 57.47
CA ALA A 8 -3.89 31.04 56.60
C ALA A 8 -3.36 30.99 55.16
N ALA A 9 -3.14 29.77 54.63
CA ALA A 9 -2.81 29.56 53.22
C ALA A 9 -4.10 29.61 52.37
N ALA A 10 -4.25 30.67 51.58
CA ALA A 10 -5.31 30.77 50.56
C ALA A 10 -4.98 29.84 49.38
N SER A 11 -5.60 28.66 49.36
CA SER A 11 -5.53 27.70 48.25
C SER A 11 -6.46 28.15 47.12
N CYS A 12 -5.92 28.92 46.17
CA CYS A 12 -6.61 29.22 44.92
C CYS A 12 -6.52 28.01 43.98
N LYS A 13 -7.58 27.20 44.02
CA LYS A 13 -7.91 26.08 43.15
C LYS A 13 -7.75 26.46 41.67
N ARG A 14 -6.62 26.09 41.05
CA ARG A 14 -6.44 26.14 39.59
C ARG A 14 -7.49 25.21 38.98
N ARG A 15 -8.43 25.79 38.24
CA ARG A 15 -9.31 25.02 37.35
C ARG A 15 -8.42 24.46 36.25
N ASP A 16 -8.12 23.18 36.35
CA ASP A 16 -7.49 22.39 35.31
C ASP A 16 -8.38 22.49 34.07
N ARG A 17 -7.93 23.27 33.10
CA ARG A 17 -8.62 23.40 31.82
C ARG A 17 -8.20 22.16 31.05
N VAL A 18 -9.01 21.11 31.16
CA VAL A 18 -8.89 19.92 30.32
C VAL A 18 -8.97 20.42 28.88
N VAL A 19 -7.80 20.57 28.27
CA VAL A 19 -7.66 20.71 26.83
C VAL A 19 -8.11 19.36 26.32
N VAL A 20 -9.37 19.30 25.87
CA VAL A 20 -9.82 18.22 25.02
C VAL A 20 -8.95 18.33 23.78
N GLU A 21 -7.86 17.57 23.73
CA GLU A 21 -7.18 17.24 22.49
C GLU A 21 -8.27 16.64 21.62
N ALA A 22 -8.76 17.45 20.69
CA ALA A 22 -9.44 16.93 19.52
C ALA A 22 -8.49 15.87 18.99
N THR A 23 -8.88 14.61 19.11
CA THR A 23 -8.25 13.53 18.36
C THR A 23 -8.38 13.96 16.92
N GLN A 24 -7.32 14.57 16.40
CA GLN A 24 -7.10 14.63 14.97
C GLN A 24 -7.00 13.17 14.61
N GLU A 25 -8.09 12.60 14.12
CA GLU A 25 -7.98 11.54 13.14
C GLU A 25 -7.16 12.17 12.01
N GLU A 26 -5.83 12.06 12.10
CA GLU A 26 -4.94 12.18 10.96
C GLU A 26 -5.37 11.08 10.00
N GLY A 27 -6.44 11.35 9.25
CA GLY A 27 -6.91 10.50 8.19
C GLY A 27 -5.72 10.30 7.27
N THR A 28 -5.10 9.12 7.33
CA THR A 28 -3.86 8.85 6.63
C THR A 28 -4.10 9.15 5.16
N VAL A 29 -3.44 10.20 4.71
CA VAL A 29 -3.54 10.70 3.35
C VAL A 29 -2.98 9.59 2.45
N LEU A 30 -3.86 8.91 1.70
CA LEU A 30 -3.46 7.84 0.80
C LEU A 30 -2.28 8.29 -0.08
N ALA A 31 -1.24 7.45 -0.14
CA ALA A 31 -0.08 7.68 -0.97
C ALA A 31 -0.37 7.32 -2.44
N SER A 32 0.30 8.03 -3.36
CA SER A 32 0.31 7.68 -4.78
C SER A 32 1.27 6.54 -5.09
N VAL A 33 2.26 6.30 -4.21
CA VAL A 33 3.22 5.20 -4.31
C VAL A 33 3.29 4.51 -2.96
N VAL A 34 3.21 3.19 -2.98
CA VAL A 34 3.33 2.32 -1.81
C VAL A 34 4.60 1.49 -1.96
N HIS A 35 5.48 1.60 -0.96
CA HIS A 35 6.55 0.63 -0.73
C HIS A 35 5.98 -0.44 0.19
N VAL A 36 5.96 -1.71 -0.25
CA VAL A 36 5.11 -2.72 0.41
C VAL A 36 5.56 -3.08 1.83
N ALA A 37 6.81 -2.76 2.19
CA ALA A 37 7.34 -2.91 3.54
C ALA A 37 7.12 -1.68 4.44
N ASP A 38 6.65 -0.54 3.92
CA ASP A 38 6.43 0.68 4.70
C ASP A 38 5.13 0.58 5.51
N PRO A 39 5.20 0.50 6.86
CA PRO A 39 4.01 0.34 7.70
C PRO A 39 3.04 1.52 7.60
N ARG A 40 3.51 2.72 7.22
CA ARG A 40 2.68 3.93 7.09
C ARG A 40 1.68 3.84 5.94
N THR A 41 1.97 3.01 4.95
CA THR A 41 1.13 2.83 3.76
C THR A 41 0.52 1.42 3.68
N ALA A 42 0.75 0.58 4.69
CA ALA A 42 0.30 -0.81 4.69
C ALA A 42 -1.23 -0.94 4.62
N THR A 43 -1.98 0.05 5.15
CA THR A 43 -3.46 0.10 5.05
C THR A 43 -3.96 0.22 3.61
N GLN A 44 -3.11 0.65 2.67
CA GLN A 44 -3.44 0.71 1.25
C GLN A 44 -3.37 -0.66 0.56
N LEU A 45 -2.66 -1.63 1.14
CA LEU A 45 -2.55 -3.00 0.65
C LEU A 45 -3.84 -3.77 0.99
N ALA A 46 -4.87 -3.65 0.16
CA ALA A 46 -6.23 -4.08 0.49
C ALA A 46 -6.39 -5.61 0.60
N ARG A 47 -5.82 -6.39 -0.32
CA ARG A 47 -5.90 -7.87 -0.31
C ARG A 47 -4.76 -8.52 -1.10
N GLY A 48 -4.48 -9.78 -0.77
CA GLY A 48 -3.56 -10.62 -1.55
C GLY A 48 -2.08 -10.29 -1.36
N PHE A 49 -1.72 -9.55 -0.31
CA PHE A 49 -0.35 -9.35 0.13
C PHE A 49 -0.14 -10.13 1.43
N TYR A 50 0.91 -10.95 1.48
CA TYR A 50 1.31 -11.65 2.71
C TYR A 50 2.20 -10.76 3.58
N ASP A 51 2.67 -11.29 4.71
CA ASP A 51 3.51 -10.56 5.66
C ASP A 51 4.81 -10.03 5.05
N VAL A 52 5.37 -8.99 5.68
CA VAL A 52 6.67 -8.45 5.29
C VAL A 52 7.74 -9.50 5.56
N GLU A 53 8.57 -9.76 4.57
CA GLU A 53 9.71 -10.64 4.67
C GLU A 53 10.98 -9.88 4.29
N GLY A 54 12.10 -10.24 4.93
CA GLY A 54 13.40 -9.59 4.72
C GLY A 54 13.41 -8.08 4.99
N ASN A 55 12.44 -7.55 5.74
CA ASN A 55 12.23 -6.11 6.00
C ASN A 55 12.07 -5.24 4.74
N ALA A 56 11.76 -5.83 3.57
CA ALA A 56 11.84 -5.11 2.31
C ALA A 56 10.72 -5.44 1.32
N TRP A 57 10.09 -6.60 1.43
CA TRP A 57 9.19 -7.09 0.40
C TRP A 57 8.02 -7.90 0.96
N ARG A 58 7.02 -8.17 0.12
CA ARG A 58 5.89 -9.05 0.44
C ARG A 58 5.64 -10.00 -0.72
N TRP A 59 5.35 -11.26 -0.43
CA TRP A 59 4.74 -12.13 -1.41
C TRP A 59 3.32 -11.65 -1.75
N THR A 60 2.91 -11.87 -3.00
CA THR A 60 1.52 -11.68 -3.44
C THR A 60 0.84 -13.04 -3.64
N ALA A 61 -0.47 -13.09 -3.47
CA ALA A 61 -1.30 -14.15 -4.05
C ALA A 61 -1.44 -13.96 -5.57
N GLY A 62 -2.03 -14.92 -6.30
CA GLY A 62 -2.30 -14.78 -7.73
C GLY A 62 -3.23 -13.60 -8.06
N LYS A 63 -4.05 -13.17 -7.10
CA LYS A 63 -4.87 -11.95 -7.19
C LYS A 63 -4.63 -11.06 -5.98
N PHE A 64 -4.30 -9.80 -6.22
CA PHE A 64 -4.03 -8.82 -5.16
C PHE A 64 -4.57 -7.45 -5.56
N ALA A 65 -4.76 -6.57 -4.58
CA ALA A 65 -5.27 -5.23 -4.85
C ALA A 65 -4.76 -4.20 -3.86
N VAL A 66 -4.49 -3.00 -4.36
CA VAL A 66 -4.00 -1.84 -3.60
C VAL A 66 -4.87 -0.64 -3.90
N THR A 67 -5.11 0.23 -2.91
CA THR A 67 -5.82 1.49 -3.10
C THR A 67 -4.81 2.63 -3.08
N LEU A 68 -4.73 3.39 -4.17
CA LEU A 68 -3.79 4.50 -4.31
C LEU A 68 -4.52 5.82 -4.51
N ARG A 69 -3.87 6.90 -4.13
CA ARG A 69 -4.30 8.25 -4.52
C ARG A 69 -3.69 8.63 -5.87
N PRO A 70 -4.46 9.11 -6.85
CA PRO A 70 -3.88 9.69 -8.06
C PRO A 70 -2.96 10.88 -7.75
N PRO A 71 -1.81 11.03 -8.41
CA PRO A 71 -0.92 12.15 -8.18
C PRO A 71 -1.55 13.47 -8.65
N ALA A 72 -1.03 14.60 -8.19
CA ALA A 72 -1.53 15.91 -8.58
C ALA A 72 -1.54 16.08 -10.12
N GLY A 73 -2.65 16.57 -10.67
CA GLY A 73 -2.83 16.75 -12.11
C GLY A 73 -3.22 15.49 -12.90
N ALA A 74 -3.30 14.32 -12.25
CA ALA A 74 -3.64 13.06 -12.92
C ALA A 74 -5.05 13.04 -13.52
N ALA A 75 -5.99 13.77 -12.91
CA ALA A 75 -7.35 13.92 -13.43
C ALA A 75 -7.42 14.67 -14.78
N GLN A 76 -6.33 15.35 -15.19
CA GLN A 76 -6.24 16.05 -16.48
C GLN A 76 -5.26 15.36 -17.42
N LYS A 77 -4.11 14.90 -16.91
CA LYS A 77 -3.00 14.38 -17.73
C LYS A 77 -2.91 12.86 -17.77
N GLY A 78 -3.63 12.17 -16.89
CA GLY A 78 -3.38 10.76 -16.61
C GLY A 78 -2.15 10.56 -15.72
N ALA A 79 -1.78 9.31 -15.54
CA ALA A 79 -0.58 8.90 -14.81
C ALA A 79 0.02 7.65 -15.45
N THR A 80 1.20 7.27 -15.00
CA THR A 80 1.83 5.98 -15.33
C THR A 80 1.75 5.08 -14.11
N LEU A 81 1.05 3.95 -14.23
CA LEU A 81 1.12 2.88 -13.24
C LEU A 81 2.47 2.18 -13.35
N VAL A 82 3.18 2.04 -12.23
CA VAL A 82 4.41 1.26 -12.11
C VAL A 82 4.26 0.24 -10.98
N PHE A 83 4.40 -1.04 -11.32
CA PHE A 83 4.53 -2.12 -10.35
C PHE A 83 5.91 -2.76 -10.49
N LYS A 84 6.72 -2.66 -9.43
CA LYS A 84 8.04 -3.29 -9.32
C LYS A 84 7.94 -4.56 -8.50
N PHE A 85 8.46 -5.65 -9.05
CA PHE A 85 8.43 -6.95 -8.41
C PHE A 85 9.62 -7.81 -8.83
N ALA A 86 9.93 -8.82 -8.03
CA ALA A 86 10.78 -9.91 -8.45
C ALA A 86 9.91 -11.12 -8.82
N PHE A 87 10.26 -11.80 -9.91
CA PHE A 87 9.71 -13.08 -10.31
C PHE A 87 10.72 -14.19 -10.00
N PRO A 88 10.59 -14.91 -8.87
CA PRO A 88 11.63 -15.82 -8.43
C PRO A 88 11.79 -17.02 -9.36
N GLU A 89 13.03 -17.47 -9.55
CA GLU A 89 13.35 -18.61 -10.40
C GLU A 89 12.63 -19.90 -9.98
N ALA A 90 12.44 -20.10 -8.67
CA ALA A 90 11.69 -21.23 -8.13
C ALA A 90 10.22 -21.23 -8.58
N VAL A 91 9.59 -20.06 -8.67
CA VAL A 91 8.21 -19.92 -9.18
C VAL A 91 8.21 -20.13 -10.70
N PHE A 92 9.09 -19.43 -11.43
CA PHE A 92 9.20 -19.54 -12.89
C PHE A 92 9.43 -20.98 -13.36
N THR A 93 10.30 -21.74 -12.68
CA THR A 93 10.58 -23.14 -13.02
C THR A 93 9.33 -24.03 -12.92
N LYS A 94 8.34 -23.64 -12.10
CA LYS A 94 7.09 -24.39 -11.90
C LYS A 94 5.94 -23.89 -12.77
N THR A 95 5.85 -22.58 -12.99
CA THR A 95 4.73 -21.95 -13.71
C THR A 95 5.03 -21.67 -15.18
N GLY A 96 6.31 -21.62 -15.55
CA GLY A 96 6.76 -21.00 -16.80
C GLY A 96 6.45 -19.50 -16.85
N PRO A 97 6.37 -18.90 -18.05
CA PRO A 97 5.98 -17.50 -18.22
C PRO A 97 4.64 -17.18 -17.57
N VAL A 98 4.51 -16.04 -16.91
CA VAL A 98 3.27 -15.61 -16.25
C VAL A 98 2.77 -14.31 -16.89
N THR A 99 1.47 -14.23 -17.15
CA THR A 99 0.81 -13.01 -17.63
C THR A 99 0.19 -12.27 -16.46
N LEU A 100 0.58 -11.01 -16.29
CA LEU A 100 0.00 -10.07 -15.34
C LEU A 100 -0.98 -9.15 -16.05
N ALA A 101 -2.20 -9.09 -15.54
CA ALA A 101 -3.21 -8.11 -15.92
C ALA A 101 -3.51 -7.19 -14.75
N ALA A 102 -3.91 -5.95 -15.06
CA ALA A 102 -4.32 -4.96 -14.08
C ALA A 102 -5.64 -4.30 -14.49
N ASN A 103 -6.44 -3.94 -13.50
CA ASN A 103 -7.62 -3.09 -13.64
C ASN A 103 -7.46 -1.89 -12.71
N VAL A 104 -7.74 -0.69 -13.23
CA VAL A 104 -7.64 0.57 -12.48
C VAL A 104 -8.99 1.26 -12.50
N GLY A 105 -9.65 1.33 -11.35
CA GLY A 105 -10.94 2.02 -11.21
C GLY A 105 -12.05 1.47 -12.13
N GLY A 106 -12.01 0.18 -12.48
CA GLY A 106 -12.94 -0.47 -13.40
C GLY A 106 -12.42 -0.61 -14.83
N THR A 107 -11.32 0.07 -15.21
CA THR A 107 -10.74 -0.02 -16.56
C THR A 107 -9.60 -1.03 -16.61
N ALA A 108 -9.74 -2.05 -17.46
CA ALA A 108 -8.68 -3.01 -17.72
C ALA A 108 -7.52 -2.35 -18.50
N LEU A 109 -6.30 -2.57 -18.03
CA LEU A 109 -5.07 -2.19 -18.73
C LEU A 109 -4.56 -3.35 -19.57
N ALA A 110 -3.69 -3.06 -20.55
CA ALA A 110 -3.08 -4.10 -21.37
C ALA A 110 -2.24 -5.05 -20.51
N PRO A 111 -2.47 -6.38 -20.57
CA PRO A 111 -1.67 -7.33 -19.81
C PRO A 111 -0.22 -7.40 -20.32
N GLU A 112 0.66 -8.01 -19.53
CA GLU A 112 2.06 -8.27 -19.92
C GLU A 112 2.49 -9.68 -19.51
N THR A 113 3.20 -10.38 -20.39
CA THR A 113 3.76 -11.70 -20.11
C THR A 113 5.23 -11.59 -19.75
N PHE A 114 5.57 -12.06 -18.55
CA PHE A 114 6.93 -12.12 -18.03
C PHE A 114 7.48 -13.53 -18.24
N ALA A 115 8.40 -13.67 -19.19
CA ALA A 115 8.98 -14.94 -19.61
C ALA A 115 10.39 -15.21 -19.06
N LYS A 116 10.84 -14.41 -18.08
CA LYS A 116 12.16 -14.54 -17.44
C LYS A 116 12.04 -14.30 -15.93
N PRO A 117 12.82 -15.01 -15.11
CA PRO A 117 12.93 -14.71 -13.68
C PRO A 117 13.72 -13.41 -13.44
N GLY A 118 13.72 -12.94 -12.19
CA GLY A 118 14.45 -11.75 -11.74
C GLY A 118 13.56 -10.54 -11.54
N GLU A 119 14.16 -9.36 -11.45
CA GLU A 119 13.44 -8.10 -11.28
C GLU A 119 12.68 -7.73 -12.55
N GLN A 120 11.44 -7.31 -12.39
CA GLN A 120 10.50 -6.98 -13.45
C GLN A 120 9.74 -5.70 -13.09
N ASN A 121 9.30 -4.99 -14.13
CA ASN A 121 8.43 -3.83 -14.00
C ASN A 121 7.22 -4.01 -14.92
N TYR A 122 6.02 -3.87 -14.36
CA TYR A 122 4.81 -3.71 -15.15
C TYR A 122 4.44 -2.22 -15.18
N THR A 123 4.52 -1.61 -16.36
CA THR A 123 4.35 -0.17 -16.54
C THR A 123 3.24 0.14 -17.53
N ARG A 124 2.18 0.84 -17.13
CA ARG A 124 1.07 1.16 -18.05
C ARG A 124 0.58 2.59 -17.92
N ASP A 125 0.23 3.16 -19.06
CA ASP A 125 -0.50 4.42 -19.11
C ASP A 125 -1.90 4.23 -18.54
N VAL A 126 -2.27 5.13 -17.64
CA VAL A 126 -3.60 5.19 -17.03
C VAL A 126 -4.29 6.47 -17.47
N PRO A 127 -5.46 6.38 -18.13
CA PRO A 127 -6.15 7.56 -18.64
C PRO A 127 -6.67 8.45 -17.51
N ALA A 128 -6.71 9.75 -17.75
CA ALA A 128 -7.21 10.74 -16.81
C ALA A 128 -8.65 10.46 -16.33
N THR A 129 -9.47 9.84 -17.20
CA THR A 129 -10.89 9.52 -16.95
C THR A 129 -11.11 8.61 -15.75
N VAL A 130 -10.13 7.79 -15.34
CA VAL A 130 -10.23 6.92 -14.16
C VAL A 130 -9.51 7.46 -12.93
N LEU A 131 -8.86 8.62 -13.05
CA LEU A 131 -8.02 9.23 -12.01
C LEU A 131 -8.64 10.50 -11.42
N GLY A 132 -9.95 10.70 -11.60
CA GLY A 132 -10.69 11.86 -11.07
C GLY A 132 -11.14 11.74 -9.61
N LYS A 133 -10.86 10.62 -8.94
CA LYS A 133 -11.24 10.37 -7.54
C LYS A 133 -10.02 10.47 -6.62
N ASP A 134 -10.24 10.79 -5.35
CA ASP A 134 -9.16 10.87 -4.34
C ASP A 134 -8.54 9.51 -3.99
N ALA A 135 -9.24 8.43 -4.32
CA ALA A 135 -8.82 7.05 -4.12
C ALA A 135 -9.24 6.20 -5.32
N VAL A 136 -8.32 5.40 -5.82
CA VAL A 136 -8.53 4.47 -6.93
C VAL A 136 -8.05 3.10 -6.51
N VAL A 137 -8.89 2.09 -6.68
CA VAL A 137 -8.53 0.69 -6.44
C VAL A 137 -7.86 0.14 -7.69
N LEU A 138 -6.71 -0.48 -7.49
CA LEU A 138 -5.97 -1.21 -8.51
C LEU A 138 -6.06 -2.69 -8.18
N GLU A 139 -6.58 -3.47 -9.11
CA GLU A 139 -6.70 -4.91 -8.99
C GLU A 139 -5.75 -5.59 -9.97
N PHE A 140 -4.98 -6.54 -9.48
CA PHE A 140 -4.03 -7.31 -10.27
C PHE A 140 -4.42 -8.77 -10.28
N SER A 141 -4.15 -9.43 -11.39
CA SER A 141 -4.29 -10.87 -11.54
C SER A 141 -3.15 -11.46 -12.36
N LEU A 142 -2.56 -12.52 -11.84
CA LEU A 142 -1.68 -13.41 -12.57
C LEU A 142 -2.51 -14.56 -13.16
N ASP A 143 -2.22 -14.96 -14.39
CA ASP A 143 -2.84 -16.13 -15.01
C ASP A 143 -2.44 -17.44 -14.30
N LYS A 144 -1.25 -17.45 -13.70
CA LYS A 144 -0.68 -18.57 -12.95
C LYS A 144 0.03 -18.08 -11.69
N ALA A 145 -0.07 -18.89 -10.63
CA ALA A 145 0.65 -18.73 -9.37
C ALA A 145 1.09 -20.11 -8.89
N LEU A 146 2.10 -20.17 -8.01
CA LEU A 146 2.51 -21.40 -7.37
C LEU A 146 1.45 -21.80 -6.32
N PRO A 147 0.83 -22.99 -6.42
CA PRO A 147 -0.16 -23.42 -5.45
C PRO A 147 0.49 -23.73 -4.08
N PRO A 148 -0.31 -23.75 -3.01
CA PRO A 148 0.12 -24.25 -1.71
C PRO A 148 0.79 -25.63 -1.80
N SER A 149 1.80 -25.85 -0.97
CA SER A 149 2.57 -27.08 -0.89
C SER A 149 2.96 -27.38 0.56
N ALA A 150 3.54 -28.57 0.82
CA ALA A 150 4.04 -28.90 2.14
C ALA A 150 5.12 -27.93 2.66
N ALA A 151 5.85 -27.24 1.77
CA ALA A 151 6.90 -26.29 2.14
C ALA A 151 6.35 -24.88 2.45
N ASP A 152 5.26 -24.48 1.79
CA ASP A 152 4.59 -23.20 2.02
C ASP A 152 3.10 -23.37 1.73
N GLN A 153 2.26 -23.09 2.72
CA GLN A 153 0.81 -23.26 2.65
C GLN A 153 0.09 -22.11 1.91
N ARG A 154 0.83 -21.10 1.46
CA ARG A 154 0.30 -19.96 0.71
C ARG A 154 0.29 -20.26 -0.79
N GLU A 155 -0.64 -19.64 -1.52
CA GLU A 155 -0.51 -19.48 -2.97
C GLU A 155 0.45 -18.33 -3.25
N LEU A 156 1.54 -18.57 -3.99
CA LEU A 156 2.59 -17.57 -4.22
C LEU A 156 2.61 -17.11 -5.69
N GLY A 157 2.37 -15.82 -5.91
CA GLY A 157 2.49 -15.16 -7.20
C GLY A 157 3.90 -14.62 -7.42
N VAL A 158 4.06 -13.31 -7.21
CA VAL A 158 5.34 -12.60 -7.32
C VAL A 158 5.73 -11.93 -6.00
N ILE A 159 6.99 -11.53 -5.87
CA ILE A 159 7.48 -10.76 -4.72
C ILE A 159 7.36 -9.28 -5.06
N ALA A 160 6.42 -8.58 -4.44
CA ALA A 160 6.21 -7.15 -4.62
C ALA A 160 7.25 -6.34 -3.84
N THR A 161 7.69 -5.21 -4.40
CA THR A 161 8.54 -4.22 -3.71
C THR A 161 7.89 -2.84 -3.66
N SER A 162 7.28 -2.38 -4.77
CA SER A 162 6.53 -1.13 -4.81
C SER A 162 5.45 -1.11 -5.88
N ILE A 163 4.32 -0.45 -5.60
CA ILE A 163 3.26 -0.18 -6.57
C ILE A 163 2.89 1.30 -6.48
N GLY A 164 2.80 1.99 -7.61
CA GLY A 164 2.48 3.42 -7.57
C GLY A 164 2.05 4.02 -8.90
N PHE A 165 1.55 5.25 -8.80
CA PHE A 165 1.36 6.16 -9.92
C PHE A 165 2.51 7.16 -9.99
N GLU A 166 3.10 7.29 -11.17
CA GLU A 166 4.01 8.37 -11.53
C GLU A 166 3.24 9.46 -12.32
N ALA A 167 3.48 10.72 -11.99
CA ALA A 167 2.84 11.85 -12.66
C ALA A 167 3.37 12.04 -14.09
N LYS A 168 2.55 12.68 -14.94
CA LYS A 168 2.87 13.05 -16.32
C LYS A 168 3.06 14.56 -16.52
#